data_AF-A0A8H9YCQ5-F1
#
_entry.id   AF-A0A8H9YCQ5-F1
#
_cell.length_a   1.000
_cell.length_b   1.000
_cell.length_c   1.000
_cell.angle_alpha   90.00
_cell.angle_beta   90.00
_cell.angle_gamma   90.00
#
_symmetry.space_group_name_H-M   'P 1'
#
loop_
_entity.id
_entity.type
_entity.pdbx_description
1 polymer ?
#
loop_
_entity_poly.entity_id
_entity_poly.type
_entity_poly.pdbx_seq_one_letter_code
_entity_poly.pdbx_strand_id
1 'polypeptide(L)' 'MSTTAIIMLVLFIAVIWGGLVVSSIALSRTSDDTSGELGTAPGTDDATLGT' A
#
# COMPACT_ATOMS: atom_id res chain seq x y z
N MET A 1 -16.67 -27.63 -16.08
CA MET A 1 -16.56 -26.43 -15.22
C MET A 1 -17.96 -25.89 -15.00
N SER A 2 -18.42 -25.79 -13.75
CA SER A 2 -19.74 -25.18 -13.46
C SER A 2 -19.66 -23.66 -13.66
N THR A 3 -20.71 -23.06 -14.23
CA THR A 3 -20.82 -21.60 -14.40
C THR A 3 -20.56 -20.86 -13.08
N THR A 4 -21.06 -21.40 -11.96
CA THR A 4 -20.84 -20.85 -10.62
C THR A 4 -19.36 -20.82 -10.25
N ALA A 5 -18.59 -21.85 -10.61
CA ALA A 5 -17.16 -21.90 -10.31
C ALA A 5 -16.37 -20.84 -11.10
N ILE A 6 -16.75 -20.58 -12.35
CA ILE A 6 -16.13 -19.54 -13.19
C ILE A 6 -16.42 -18.15 -12.60
N ILE A 7 -17.66 -17.90 -12.18
CA ILE A 7 -18.03 -16.62 -11.54
C ILE A 7 -17.21 -16.40 -10.27
N MET A 8 -17.11 -17.43 -9.41
CA MET A 8 -16.32 -17.33 -8.18
C MET A 8 -14.84 -17.09 -8.44
N LEU A 9 -14.26 -17.72 -9.47
CA LEU A 9 -12.89 -17.49 -9.87
C LEU A 9 -12.65 -16.05 -10.31
N VAL A 10 -13.54 -15.49 -11.14
CA VAL A 10 -13.43 -14.10 -11.61
C VAL A 10 -13.54 -13.12 -10.44
N LEU A 11 -14.47 -13.34 -9.52
CA LEU A 11 -14.61 -12.51 -8.33
C LEU A 11 -13.36 -12.56 -7.45
N PHE A 12 -12.79 -13.75 -7.23
CA PHE A 12 -11.55 -13.92 -6.47
C PHE A 12 -10.39 -13.14 -7.10
N ILE A 13 -10.21 -13.26 -8.42
CA ILE A 13 -9.19 -12.51 -9.17
C ILE A 13 -9.42 -11.01 -9.04
N ALA A 14 -10.66 -10.54 -9.23
CA ALA A 14 -11.01 -9.13 -9.15
C ALA A 14 -10.74 -8.55 -7.76
N VAL A 15 -11.03 -9.29 -6.69
CA VAL A 15 -10.78 -8.85 -5.30
C VAL A 15 -9.29 -8.77 -5.01
N ILE A 16 -8.50 -9.79 -5.36
CA ILE A 16 -7.06 -9.80 -5.10
C ILE A 16 -6.35 -8.73 -5.92
N TRP A 17 -6.54 -8.73 -7.23
CA TRP A 17 -5.82 -7.80 -8.10
C TRP A 17 -6.35 -6.38 -7.97
N GLY A 18 -7.66 -6.20 -7.82
CA GLY A 18 -8.25 -4.88 -7.55
C GLY A 18 -7.77 -4.32 -6.22
N GLY A 19 -7.80 -5.13 -5.16
CA GLY A 19 -7.27 -4.73 -3.84
C GLY A 19 -5.78 -4.40 -3.89
N LEU A 20 -4.99 -5.19 -4.61
CA LEU A 20 -3.56 -4.94 -4.79
C LEU A 20 -3.32 -3.60 -5.50
N VAL A 21 -3.97 -3.35 -6.64
CA VAL A 21 -3.83 -2.10 -7.39
C VAL A 21 -4.20 -0.89 -6.53
N VAL A 22 -5.32 -0.95 -5.81
CA VAL A 22 -5.75 0.12 -4.90
C VAL A 22 -4.70 0.36 -3.81
N SER A 23 -4.20 -0.71 -3.20
CA SER A 23 -3.19 -0.63 -2.14
C SER A 23 -1.87 -0.04 -2.66
N SER A 24 -1.42 -0.45 -3.85
CA SER A 24 -0.23 0.10 -4.48
C SER A 24 -0.36 1.59 -4.81
N ILE A 25 -1.54 2.03 -5.28
CA ILE A 25 -1.81 3.46 -5.53
C ILE A 25 -1.84 4.24 -4.21
N ALA A 26 -2.44 3.69 -3.16
CA ALA A 26 -2.49 4.34 -1.86
C ALA A 26 -1.07 4.50 -1.27
N LEU A 27 -0.25 3.46 -1.36
CA LEU A 27 1.12 3.47 -0.86
C LEU A 27 2.00 4.45 -1.66
N SER A 28 1.90 4.47 -3.00
CA SER A 28 2.72 5.37 -3.83
C SER A 28 2.39 6.85 -3.67
N ARG A 29 1.21 7.17 -3.12
CA ARG A 29 0.79 8.55 -2.80
C ARG A 29 1.14 8.96 -1.37
N THR A 30 1.65 8.04 -0.57
CA THR A 30 2.08 8.29 0.80
C THR A 30 3.56 8.62 0.78
N SER A 31 3.97 9.73 1.41
CA SER A 31 5.39 10.10 1.53
C SER A 31 6.03 9.34 2.68
N ASP A 32 7.06 8.54 2.39
CA ASP A 32 7.79 7.76 3.39
C ASP A 32 8.40 8.65 4.48
N ASP A 33 8.91 9.84 4.11
CA ASP A 33 9.51 10.80 5.05
C ASP A 33 8.55 11.28 6.14
N THR A 34 7.24 11.27 5.86
CA THR A 34 6.20 11.73 6.81
C THR A 34 5.45 10.57 7.46
N SER A 35 5.83 9.33 7.16
CA SER A 35 5.13 8.15 7.60
C SER A 35 5.72 7.59 8.91
N GLY A 36 4.86 7.10 9.81
CA GLY A 36 5.27 6.48 11.08
C GLY A 36 5.62 7.47 12.19
N GLU A 37 6.01 6.94 13.36
CA GLU A 37 6.28 7.74 14.57
C GLU A 37 7.47 8.70 14.43
N LEU A 38 8.42 8.34 13.56
CA LEU A 38 9.66 9.11 13.34
C LEU A 38 9.54 10.13 12.19
N GLY A 39 8.48 10.10 11.39
CA GLY A 39 8.39 10.92 10.18
C GLY A 39 8.33 12.43 10.44
N THR A 40 7.81 12.84 11.60
CA THR A 40 7.82 14.27 12.02
C THR A 40 8.42 14.45 13.41
N ALA A 41 9.14 13.45 13.92
CA ALA A 41 9.75 13.55 15.23
C ALA A 41 10.93 14.55 15.20
N PRO A 42 11.11 15.37 16.25
CA PRO A 42 12.24 16.29 16.31
C PRO A 42 13.57 15.51 16.37
N GLY A 43 14.53 15.86 15.51
CA GLY A 43 15.88 15.26 15.55
C GLY A 43 16.02 13.92 14.83
N THR A 44 15.03 13.54 14.00
CA THR A 44 15.07 12.32 13.18
C THR A 44 15.16 12.62 11.68
N ASP A 45 15.48 13.87 11.32
CA ASP A 45 15.71 14.29 9.94
C ASP A 45 17.19 14.15 9.55
N ASP A 46 17.48 14.07 8.25
CA ASP A 46 18.84 13.90 7.74
C ASP A 46 19.79 15.04 8.17
N ALA A 47 19.26 16.25 8.36
CA ALA A 47 20.04 17.41 8.77
C ALA A 47 20.53 17.29 10.24
N THR A 48 19.76 16.61 11.09
CA THR A 48 20.08 16.38 12.50
C THR A 48 20.87 15.10 12.74
N LEU A 49 20.76 14.08 11.88
CA LEU A 49 21.57 12.86 11.97
C LEU A 49 23.00 12.97 11.41
N GLY A 50 23.25 13.92 10.50
CA GLY A 50 24.52 14.06 9.79
C GLY A 50 25.66 14.77 10.54
N THR A 51 25.48 15.12 11.81
CA THR A 51 26.46 15.80 12.67
C THR A 51 27.03 14.88 13.74
#